data_AF-A0A2N2QNR4-F1
#
_entry.id   AF-A0A2N2QNR4-F1
#
_cell.length_a   1.000
_cell.length_b   1.000
_cell.length_c   1.000
_cell.angle_alpha   90.00
_cell.angle_beta   90.00
_cell.angle_gamma   90.00
#
_symmetry.space_group_name_H-M   'P 1'
#
loop_
_entity.id
_entity.type
_entity.pdbx_description
1 polymer ?
#
loop_
_entity_poly.entity_id
_entity_poly.type
_entity_poly.pdbx_seq_one_letter_code
_entity_poly.pdbx_strand_id
1 'polypeptide(L)'
;MMKRNFVLTNQGALVMKLKKFVSSMFAVIALGAASASHAAILTDIVMIVDESGSMGTVQANLRNNIGTFANILSAGGVDARFALIGYGNSAIVPRTLTTFTTAGGFATAALGLVASGGTEPGYTSIAYALNAFGSSGLTYRPNAVANVILFTDEPSNGDTALRGGGTAWTFSLIDQLLTDSDALFNAVLSGTNTISSFGGLATGHGGQVFALSGLNTSNQTVVENFVTAFAEAKLEETLTFCQLNPTAPQCQGNTVPEPGSMALIGLGLLGMASLRRKFKGNNNAVLAVA
;
A
#
# COMPACT_ATOMS: atom_id res chain seq x y z
N MET A 1 -53.13 -77.55 -32.61
CA MET A 1 -53.54 -76.90 -33.86
C MET A 1 -54.58 -75.83 -33.52
N MET A 2 -54.35 -74.59 -33.96
CA MET A 2 -55.32 -73.48 -34.03
C MET A 2 -55.73 -72.66 -32.78
N LYS A 3 -55.42 -71.35 -32.91
CA LYS A 3 -56.15 -70.13 -32.49
C LYS A 3 -56.10 -69.72 -31.00
N ARG A 4 -55.45 -68.58 -30.66
CA ARG A 4 -55.89 -67.16 -30.84
C ARG A 4 -57.22 -66.90 -30.11
N ASN A 5 -57.48 -65.81 -29.42
CA ASN A 5 -56.76 -64.63 -28.95
C ASN A 5 -57.72 -63.93 -27.98
N PHE A 6 -57.16 -63.40 -26.89
CA PHE A 6 -57.41 -62.06 -26.34
C PHE A 6 -58.84 -61.62 -26.01
N VAL A 7 -59.10 -61.40 -24.71
CA VAL A 7 -60.26 -60.70 -24.17
C VAL A 7 -59.80 -59.70 -23.11
N LEU A 8 -60.05 -58.42 -23.43
CA LEU A 8 -60.48 -57.28 -22.61
C LEU A 8 -59.70 -56.81 -21.36
N THR A 9 -59.42 -55.49 -21.40
CA THR A 9 -59.56 -54.50 -20.29
C THR A 9 -58.78 -54.76 -18.99
N ASN A 10 -58.13 -53.81 -18.35
CA ASN A 10 -58.74 -52.61 -17.77
C ASN A 10 -57.61 -51.81 -17.08
N GLN A 11 -57.93 -50.59 -16.71
CA GLN A 11 -57.08 -49.60 -16.07
C GLN A 11 -56.40 -50.03 -14.77
N GLY A 12 -55.32 -49.32 -14.46
CA GLY A 12 -54.87 -49.07 -13.10
C GLY A 12 -53.91 -50.11 -12.52
N ALA A 13 -52.67 -49.67 -12.24
CA ALA A 13 -52.02 -49.87 -10.95
C ALA A 13 -50.56 -49.43 -11.04
N LEU A 14 -50.27 -48.41 -10.23
CA LEU A 14 -48.94 -48.04 -9.77
C LEU A 14 -48.30 -49.28 -9.11
N VAL A 15 -47.30 -49.90 -9.76
CA VAL A 15 -46.42 -50.87 -9.10
C VAL A 15 -44.98 -50.48 -9.40
N MET A 16 -44.39 -49.83 -8.40
CA MET A 16 -42.99 -49.46 -8.29
C MET A 16 -42.11 -50.72 -8.39
N LYS A 17 -41.43 -50.91 -9.53
CA LYS A 17 -40.36 -51.90 -9.64
C LYS A 17 -39.07 -51.30 -9.09
N LEU A 18 -38.76 -51.70 -7.87
CA LEU A 18 -37.48 -51.53 -7.17
C LEU A 18 -36.33 -52.07 -8.04
N LYS A 19 -35.68 -51.18 -8.81
CA LYS A 19 -34.39 -51.46 -9.43
C LYS A 19 -33.30 -50.93 -8.50
N LYS A 20 -32.54 -51.86 -7.93
CA LYS A 20 -31.26 -51.60 -7.28
C LYS A 20 -30.40 -50.75 -8.23
N PHE A 21 -30.04 -49.54 -7.84
CA PHE A 21 -28.92 -48.81 -8.42
C PHE A 21 -28.14 -48.15 -7.29
N VAL A 22 -27.02 -48.81 -7.00
CA VAL A 22 -25.71 -48.27 -6.63
C VAL A 22 -25.69 -46.94 -5.88
N SER A 23 -25.27 -47.06 -4.62
CA SER A 23 -24.67 -46.05 -3.77
C SER A 23 -23.84 -45.00 -4.53
N SER A 24 -24.22 -43.73 -4.41
CA SER A 24 -23.30 -42.61 -4.59
C SER A 24 -23.59 -41.58 -3.50
N MET A 25 -23.00 -41.82 -2.34
CA MET A 25 -22.88 -40.83 -1.28
C MET A 25 -22.01 -39.69 -1.82
N PHE A 26 -22.63 -38.59 -2.25
CA PHE A 26 -21.93 -37.33 -2.45
C PHE A 26 -21.50 -36.81 -1.08
N ALA A 27 -20.33 -37.26 -0.61
CA ALA A 27 -19.59 -36.52 0.40
C ALA A 27 -19.09 -35.25 -0.27
N VAL A 28 -19.83 -34.14 -0.11
CA VAL A 28 -19.27 -32.81 -0.32
C VAL A 28 -18.21 -32.65 0.76
N ILE A 29 -16.96 -33.01 0.45
CA ILE A 29 -15.82 -32.54 1.20
C ILE A 29 -15.77 -31.05 0.91
N ALA A 30 -16.40 -30.26 1.78
CA ALA A 30 -16.04 -28.86 1.91
C ALA A 30 -14.56 -28.87 2.31
N LEU A 31 -13.66 -28.72 1.32
CA LEU A 31 -12.33 -28.20 1.60
C LEU A 31 -12.58 -26.78 2.11
N GLY A 32 -12.79 -26.66 3.41
CA GLY A 32 -12.44 -25.44 4.11
C GLY A 32 -10.96 -25.24 3.82
N ALA A 33 -10.65 -24.33 2.91
CA ALA A 33 -9.34 -23.71 2.93
C ALA A 33 -9.24 -23.08 4.32
N ALA A 34 -8.63 -23.81 5.25
CA ALA A 34 -8.07 -23.19 6.43
C ALA A 34 -7.07 -22.20 5.85
N SER A 35 -7.43 -20.91 5.86
CA SER A 35 -6.45 -19.84 5.67
C SER A 35 -5.34 -20.18 6.66
N ALA A 36 -4.16 -20.56 6.16
CA ALA A 36 -3.01 -20.65 7.05
C ALA A 36 -2.92 -19.28 7.72
N SER A 37 -3.10 -19.23 9.04
CA SER A 37 -2.88 -18.00 9.80
C SER A 37 -1.40 -17.68 9.65
N HIS A 38 -1.10 -16.82 8.71
CA HIS A 38 0.24 -16.37 8.44
C HIS A 38 0.65 -15.39 9.54
N ALA A 39 1.88 -15.46 10.02
CA ALA A 39 2.38 -14.45 10.94
C ALA A 39 2.45 -13.12 10.19
N ALA A 40 1.95 -12.05 10.81
CA ALA A 40 1.98 -10.75 10.15
C ALA A 40 3.43 -10.26 10.00
N ILE A 41 3.78 -9.67 8.85
CA ILE A 41 5.07 -8.99 8.68
C ILE A 41 5.04 -7.74 9.55
N LEU A 42 5.88 -7.70 10.57
CA LEU A 42 6.00 -6.53 11.42
C LEU A 42 6.66 -5.41 10.60
N THR A 43 6.05 -4.23 10.56
CA THR A 43 6.57 -3.07 9.83
C THR A 43 6.50 -1.80 10.68
N ASP A 44 7.61 -1.08 10.74
CA ASP A 44 7.73 0.17 11.48
C ASP A 44 7.79 1.32 10.49
N ILE A 45 6.70 2.08 10.39
CA ILE A 45 6.55 3.14 9.41
C ILE A 45 6.75 4.50 10.09
N VAL A 46 7.75 5.25 9.64
CA VAL A 46 7.98 6.63 10.06
C VAL A 46 7.62 7.56 8.93
N MET A 47 6.61 8.40 9.15
CA MET A 47 6.23 9.44 8.20
C MET A 47 6.87 10.76 8.63
N ILE A 48 7.68 11.32 7.76
CA ILE A 48 8.37 12.60 7.93
C ILE A 48 7.64 13.61 7.06
N VAL A 49 7.00 14.58 7.68
CA VAL A 49 6.07 15.49 7.02
C VAL A 49 6.59 16.91 7.09
N ASP A 50 6.72 17.53 5.92
CA ASP A 50 7.03 18.93 5.77
C ASP A 50 5.91 19.80 6.35
N GLU A 51 6.32 20.76 7.15
CA GLU A 51 5.49 21.69 7.89
C GLU A 51 5.39 23.05 7.23
N SER A 52 5.96 23.25 6.03
CA SER A 52 5.88 24.50 5.28
C SER A 52 4.43 24.94 5.02
N GLY A 53 4.23 26.24 4.76
CA GLY A 53 2.88 26.83 4.63
C GLY A 53 2.00 26.21 3.53
N SER A 54 2.61 25.68 2.47
CA SER A 54 1.93 25.02 1.34
C SER A 54 1.45 23.60 1.66
N MET A 55 1.95 22.99 2.74
CA MET A 55 1.69 21.59 3.08
C MET A 55 0.37 21.35 3.82
N GLY A 56 -0.36 22.38 4.23
CA GLY A 56 -1.56 22.25 5.07
C GLY A 56 -2.63 21.29 4.52
N THR A 57 -2.88 21.31 3.20
CA THR A 57 -3.83 20.38 2.56
C THR A 57 -3.32 18.94 2.57
N VAL A 58 -2.02 18.73 2.30
CA VAL A 58 -1.39 17.40 2.35
C VAL A 58 -1.48 16.83 3.77
N GLN A 59 -1.11 17.62 4.78
CA GLN A 59 -1.16 17.21 6.18
C GLN A 59 -2.58 16.79 6.60
N ALA A 60 -3.58 17.56 6.19
CA ALA A 60 -4.98 17.25 6.47
C ALA A 60 -5.43 15.94 5.80
N ASN A 61 -5.13 15.77 4.53
CA ASN A 61 -5.51 14.56 3.78
C ASN A 61 -4.76 13.32 4.28
N LEU A 62 -3.48 13.43 4.63
CA LEU A 62 -2.70 12.35 5.24
C LEU A 62 -3.33 11.91 6.57
N ARG A 63 -3.62 12.86 7.46
CA ARG A 63 -4.28 12.59 8.75
C ARG A 63 -5.62 11.89 8.58
N ASN A 64 -6.45 12.38 7.66
CA ASN A 64 -7.81 11.86 7.48
C ASN A 64 -7.82 10.45 6.87
N ASN A 65 -6.76 10.06 6.15
CA ASN A 65 -6.72 8.82 5.38
C ASN A 65 -5.74 7.76 5.91
N ILE A 66 -5.00 8.04 6.99
CA ILE A 66 -4.08 7.05 7.59
C ILE A 66 -4.79 5.75 8.01
N GLY A 67 -6.08 5.83 8.37
CA GLY A 67 -6.89 4.65 8.67
C GLY A 67 -7.04 3.73 7.45
N THR A 68 -7.35 4.29 6.28
CA THR A 68 -7.45 3.54 5.01
C THR A 68 -6.11 2.89 4.66
N PHE A 69 -5.02 3.67 4.77
CA PHE A 69 -3.67 3.17 4.54
C PHE A 69 -3.33 1.96 5.44
N ALA A 70 -3.58 2.07 6.75
CA ALA A 70 -3.33 1.00 7.71
C ALA A 70 -4.23 -0.23 7.51
N ASN A 71 -5.48 -0.02 7.10
CA ASN A 71 -6.42 -1.11 6.82
C ASN A 71 -5.98 -1.95 5.62
N ILE A 72 -5.46 -1.33 4.57
CA ILE A 72 -4.93 -2.05 3.40
C ILE A 72 -3.70 -2.89 3.79
N LEU A 73 -2.77 -2.31 4.55
CA LEU A 73 -1.59 -3.05 5.03
C LEU A 73 -1.98 -4.26 5.91
N SER A 74 -2.85 -4.06 6.88
CA SER A 74 -3.29 -5.13 7.79
C SER A 74 -4.08 -6.23 7.07
N ALA A 75 -4.94 -5.86 6.11
CA ALA A 75 -5.61 -6.84 5.24
C ALA A 75 -4.63 -7.64 4.38
N GLY A 76 -3.48 -7.06 4.04
CA GLY A 76 -2.37 -7.71 3.36
C GLY A 76 -1.41 -8.52 4.25
N GLY A 77 -1.71 -8.66 5.55
CA GLY A 77 -0.87 -9.41 6.48
C GLY A 77 0.33 -8.63 7.02
N VAL A 78 0.29 -7.29 7.01
CA VAL A 78 1.33 -6.43 7.59
C VAL A 78 0.85 -5.84 8.92
N ASP A 79 1.60 -6.07 10.00
CA ASP A 79 1.41 -5.42 11.30
C ASP A 79 2.23 -4.13 11.38
N ALA A 80 1.61 -3.06 10.89
CA ALA A 80 2.19 -1.74 10.83
C ALA A 80 1.92 -0.91 12.11
N ARG A 81 2.98 -0.30 12.64
CA ARG A 81 2.88 0.80 13.62
C ARG A 81 3.53 2.05 13.05
N PHE A 82 3.00 3.21 13.45
CA PHE A 82 3.25 4.48 12.77
C PHE A 82 3.87 5.49 13.73
N ALA A 83 4.94 6.15 13.30
CA ALA A 83 5.50 7.32 13.96
C ALA A 83 5.39 8.54 13.04
N LEU A 84 5.37 9.73 13.65
CA LEU A 84 5.25 11.00 12.92
C LEU A 84 6.35 11.96 13.35
N ILE A 85 7.08 12.46 12.37
CA ILE A 85 8.05 13.54 12.51
C ILE A 85 7.60 14.72 11.66
N GLY A 86 7.62 15.91 12.24
CA GLY A 86 7.44 17.18 11.54
C GLY A 86 8.80 17.85 11.34
N TYR A 87 8.99 18.52 10.21
CA TYR A 87 10.19 19.33 9.95
C TYR A 87 9.82 20.51 9.03
N GLY A 88 10.69 21.51 8.90
CA GLY A 88 10.41 22.66 8.03
C GLY A 88 9.67 23.82 8.69
N ASN A 89 9.18 23.63 9.93
CA ASN A 89 8.53 24.71 10.69
C ASN A 89 9.49 25.85 11.06
N SER A 90 8.98 26.92 11.70
CA SER A 90 9.79 28.09 12.08
C SER A 90 11.00 27.81 12.99
N ALA A 91 11.06 26.64 13.64
CA ALA A 91 12.23 26.21 14.41
C ALA A 91 13.33 25.56 13.54
N ILE A 92 13.01 25.15 12.30
CA ILE A 92 13.94 24.62 11.30
C ILE A 92 14.74 23.40 11.81
N VAL A 93 14.13 22.63 12.72
CA VAL A 93 14.67 21.38 13.24
C VAL A 93 13.57 20.33 13.23
N PRO A 94 13.91 19.05 12.95
CA PRO A 94 12.92 17.98 13.02
C PRO A 94 12.44 17.78 14.45
N ARG A 95 11.17 17.37 14.60
CA ARG A 95 10.54 17.10 15.89
C ARG A 95 9.65 15.87 15.81
N THR A 96 9.72 15.01 16.81
CA THR A 96 8.79 13.88 16.94
C THR A 96 7.45 14.37 17.46
N LEU A 97 6.38 14.11 16.71
CA LEU A 97 4.99 14.35 17.14
C LEU A 97 4.42 13.15 17.90
N THR A 98 4.75 11.94 17.42
CA THR A 98 4.46 10.70 18.12
C THR A 98 5.53 9.67 17.79
N THR A 99 5.87 8.86 18.78
CA THR A 99 6.57 7.60 18.56
C THR A 99 5.61 6.58 17.95
N PHE A 100 6.10 5.36 17.70
CA PHE A 100 5.30 4.28 17.12
C PHE A 100 4.00 4.03 17.89
N THR A 101 2.89 4.18 17.19
CA THR A 101 1.52 4.06 17.69
C THR A 101 0.59 3.48 16.62
N THR A 102 -0.70 3.34 16.93
CA THR A 102 -1.72 2.90 15.97
C THR A 102 -2.05 4.02 14.96
N ALA A 103 -2.73 3.68 13.86
CA ALA A 103 -3.21 4.68 12.90
C ALA A 103 -4.07 5.79 13.54
N GLY A 104 -4.89 5.44 14.54
CA GLY A 104 -5.69 6.43 15.30
C GLY A 104 -4.83 7.34 16.18
N GLY A 105 -3.78 6.79 16.81
CA GLY A 105 -2.80 7.59 17.56
C GLY A 105 -2.02 8.53 16.64
N PHE A 106 -1.61 8.04 15.46
CA PHE A 106 -0.98 8.85 14.42
C PHE A 106 -1.89 9.99 13.97
N ALA A 107 -3.16 9.71 13.65
CA ALA A 107 -4.12 10.72 13.21
C ALA A 107 -4.31 11.82 14.28
N THR A 108 -4.32 11.44 15.55
CA THR A 108 -4.39 12.38 16.68
C THR A 108 -3.13 13.24 16.77
N ALA A 109 -1.94 12.62 16.68
CA ALA A 109 -0.67 13.35 16.69
C ALA A 109 -0.52 14.30 15.50
N ALA A 110 -1.06 13.93 14.33
CA ALA A 110 -1.07 14.75 13.12
C ALA A 110 -1.94 16.02 13.23
N LEU A 111 -2.73 16.19 14.29
CA LEU A 111 -3.33 17.48 14.63
C LEU A 111 -2.29 18.49 15.14
N GLY A 112 -1.15 18.01 15.62
CA GLY A 112 -0.04 18.83 16.11
C GLY A 112 0.93 19.30 15.03
N LEU A 113 0.75 18.87 13.77
CA LEU A 113 1.48 19.42 12.63
C LEU A 113 1.10 20.89 12.42
N VAL A 114 2.08 21.70 12.03
CA VAL A 114 1.87 23.10 11.67
C VAL A 114 2.10 23.31 10.17
N ALA A 115 1.56 24.38 9.63
CA ALA A 115 1.79 24.84 8.26
C ALA A 115 2.49 26.21 8.31
N SER A 116 3.74 26.22 8.78
CA SER A 116 4.58 27.40 8.95
C SER A 116 6.04 27.11 8.55
N GLY A 117 6.83 28.15 8.34
CA GLY A 117 8.26 27.99 8.01
C GLY A 117 8.55 28.14 6.52
N GLY A 118 9.76 27.73 6.13
CA GLY A 118 10.34 28.00 4.80
C GLY A 118 11.83 27.60 4.69
N THR A 119 12.31 26.72 5.56
CA THR A 119 13.62 26.09 5.42
C THR A 119 13.47 24.64 5.84
N GLU A 120 13.72 23.72 4.91
CA GLU A 120 13.26 22.35 4.94
C GLU A 120 14.46 21.39 4.91
N PRO A 121 15.12 21.16 6.06
CA PRO A 121 16.30 20.29 6.13
C PRO A 121 15.88 18.82 6.07
N GLY A 122 15.46 18.38 4.88
CA GLY A 122 14.91 17.05 4.62
C GLY A 122 15.91 15.91 4.83
N TYR A 123 17.19 16.11 4.48
CA TYR A 123 18.22 15.12 4.80
C TYR A 123 18.39 14.99 6.31
N THR A 124 18.44 16.12 7.01
CA THR A 124 18.53 16.16 8.47
C THR A 124 17.32 15.49 9.14
N SER A 125 16.11 15.64 8.59
CA SER A 125 14.91 15.00 9.15
C SER A 125 14.91 13.48 8.93
N ILE A 126 15.43 12.98 7.80
CA ILE A 126 15.63 11.54 7.57
C ILE A 126 16.64 10.97 8.58
N ALA A 127 17.78 11.64 8.77
CA ALA A 127 18.78 11.20 9.75
C ALA A 127 18.24 11.19 11.19
N TYR A 128 17.41 12.18 11.53
CA TYR A 128 16.73 12.22 12.84
C TYR A 128 15.76 11.04 13.01
N ALA A 129 14.97 10.73 11.98
CA ALA A 129 14.04 9.60 11.98
C ALA A 129 14.74 8.25 12.18
N LEU A 130 15.96 8.10 11.64
CA LEU A 130 16.78 6.91 11.78
C LEU A 130 17.66 6.90 13.05
N ASN A 131 17.41 7.80 14.00
CA ASN A 131 18.18 7.92 15.26
C ASN A 131 19.69 8.19 15.07
N ALA A 132 20.10 8.74 13.93
CA ALA A 132 21.52 9.01 13.68
C ALA A 132 22.06 10.18 14.53
N PHE A 133 21.17 11.05 15.01
CA PHE A 133 21.50 12.10 15.97
C PHE A 133 20.25 12.53 16.74
N GLY A 134 20.48 13.30 17.81
CA GLY A 134 19.41 13.81 18.66
C GLY A 134 18.62 12.69 19.35
N SER A 135 17.47 13.04 19.91
CA SER A 135 16.58 12.09 20.56
C SER A 135 15.22 12.09 19.85
N SER A 136 15.09 11.29 18.79
CA SER A 136 13.78 11.10 18.12
C SER A 136 12.80 10.32 19.01
N GLY A 137 13.32 9.53 19.96
CA GLY A 137 12.53 8.65 20.83
C GLY A 137 11.96 7.43 20.10
N LEU A 138 12.26 7.24 18.81
CA LEU A 138 11.81 6.09 18.04
C LEU A 138 12.60 4.85 18.42
N THR A 139 11.90 3.80 18.82
CA THR A 139 12.50 2.49 19.12
C THR A 139 11.98 1.48 18.11
N TYR A 140 12.77 1.18 17.09
CA TYR A 140 12.43 0.21 16.05
C TYR A 140 12.40 -1.22 16.62
N ARG A 141 11.46 -2.03 16.12
CA ARG A 141 11.36 -3.45 16.45
C ARG A 141 12.53 -4.15 15.74
N PRO A 142 13.31 -4.99 16.45
CA PRO A 142 14.46 -5.68 15.85
C PRO A 142 14.07 -6.69 14.77
N ASN A 143 12.79 -7.05 14.68
CA ASN A 143 12.22 -7.97 13.70
C ASN A 143 11.10 -7.30 12.87
N ALA A 144 11.17 -5.99 12.67
CA ALA A 144 10.27 -5.30 11.76
C ALA A 144 11.03 -4.73 10.56
N VAL A 145 10.35 -4.67 9.41
CA VAL A 145 10.81 -3.88 8.27
C VAL A 145 10.75 -2.41 8.66
N ALA A 146 11.89 -1.70 8.62
CA ALA A 146 11.92 -0.26 8.80
C ALA A 146 11.51 0.43 7.50
N ASN A 147 10.56 1.36 7.58
CA ASN A 147 10.01 2.03 6.41
C ASN A 147 9.89 3.53 6.67
N VAL A 148 10.67 4.33 5.94
CA VAL A 148 10.72 5.78 6.09
C VAL A 148 10.05 6.43 4.88
N ILE A 149 9.13 7.35 5.14
CA ILE A 149 8.35 8.01 4.10
C ILE A 149 8.44 9.52 4.28
N LEU A 150 9.03 10.21 3.30
CA LEU A 150 9.13 11.67 3.29
C LEU A 150 7.99 12.29 2.49
N PHE A 151 7.36 13.36 3.00
CA PHE A 151 6.36 14.16 2.30
C PHE A 151 6.83 15.61 2.24
N THR A 152 7.06 16.15 1.03
CA THR A 152 7.50 17.54 0.84
C THR A 152 7.25 18.04 -0.57
N ASP A 153 6.99 19.34 -0.70
CA ASP A 153 6.84 20.01 -1.99
C ASP A 153 8.10 20.74 -2.46
N GLU A 154 9.21 20.68 -1.72
CA GLU A 154 10.44 21.39 -2.09
C GLU A 154 11.75 20.62 -1.82
N PRO A 155 12.86 21.00 -2.50
CA PRO A 155 14.18 20.41 -2.27
C PRO A 155 14.66 20.53 -0.82
N SER A 156 15.48 19.55 -0.38
CA SER A 156 16.19 19.67 0.89
C SER A 156 17.03 20.94 0.92
N ASN A 157 16.88 21.74 1.97
CA ASN A 157 17.66 22.95 2.16
C ASN A 157 17.93 23.22 3.65
N GLY A 158 19.04 23.89 3.94
CA GLY A 158 19.38 24.22 5.33
C GLY A 158 19.90 23.06 6.19
N ASP A 159 20.39 21.97 5.58
CA ASP A 159 21.03 20.83 6.25
C ASP A 159 22.42 21.17 6.81
N THR A 160 22.47 22.00 7.86
CA THR A 160 23.72 22.46 8.48
C THR A 160 24.16 21.55 9.62
N ALA A 161 25.47 21.53 9.91
CA ALA A 161 26.03 20.79 11.04
C ALA A 161 25.37 21.15 12.38
N LEU A 162 24.99 22.41 12.58
CA LEU A 162 24.29 22.85 13.79
C LEU A 162 22.94 22.14 13.97
N ARG A 163 22.21 21.93 12.88
CA ARG A 163 20.87 21.29 12.89
C ARG A 163 20.96 19.76 12.90
N GLY A 164 22.02 19.20 12.31
CA GLY A 164 22.24 17.76 12.21
C GLY A 164 23.12 17.16 13.31
N GLY A 165 23.13 17.75 14.52
CA GLY A 165 23.86 17.19 15.67
C GLY A 165 25.38 17.15 15.51
N GLY A 166 25.95 18.09 14.75
CA GLY A 166 27.36 18.14 14.40
C GLY A 166 27.66 17.73 12.95
N THR A 167 26.69 17.15 12.24
CA THR A 167 26.84 16.66 10.87
C THR A 167 25.99 17.48 9.90
N ALA A 168 26.59 17.99 8.83
CA ALA A 168 25.83 18.55 7.71
C ALA A 168 25.39 17.39 6.81
N TRP A 169 24.13 16.97 6.95
CA TRP A 169 23.60 15.82 6.23
C TRP A 169 23.50 16.12 4.74
N THR A 170 24.00 15.20 3.92
CA THR A 170 23.99 15.29 2.46
C THR A 170 23.29 14.07 1.88
N PHE A 171 22.93 14.13 0.60
CA PHE A 171 22.39 12.98 -0.14
C PHE A 171 23.23 11.71 0.11
N SER A 172 24.55 11.78 -0.06
CA SER A 172 25.44 10.62 0.09
C SER A 172 25.47 10.06 1.51
N LEU A 173 25.35 10.91 2.53
CA LEU A 173 25.31 10.44 3.93
C LEU A 173 23.98 9.77 4.25
N ILE A 174 22.88 10.28 3.71
CA ILE A 174 21.55 9.69 3.89
C ILE A 174 21.42 8.38 3.11
N ASP A 175 21.96 8.33 1.89
CA ASP A 175 22.02 7.11 1.09
C ASP A 175 22.75 5.99 1.82
N GLN A 176 23.91 6.31 2.41
CA GLN A 176 24.65 5.36 3.24
C GLN A 176 23.86 4.98 4.51
N LEU A 177 23.26 5.96 5.20
CA LEU A 177 22.52 5.69 6.43
C LEU A 177 21.29 4.79 6.20
N LEU A 178 20.59 4.96 5.07
CA LEU A 178 19.48 4.09 4.67
C LEU A 178 19.98 2.66 4.39
N THR A 179 21.13 2.53 3.74
CA THR A 179 21.80 1.23 3.52
C THR A 179 22.15 0.56 4.85
N ASP A 180 22.83 1.28 5.75
CA ASP A 180 23.29 0.78 7.04
C ASP A 180 22.11 0.39 7.96
N SER A 181 20.95 1.00 7.76
CA SER A 181 19.72 0.73 8.51
C SER A 181 18.82 -0.33 7.88
N ASP A 182 19.15 -0.85 6.69
CA ASP A 182 18.30 -1.75 5.89
C ASP A 182 16.86 -1.22 5.77
N ALA A 183 16.72 0.10 5.61
CA ALA A 183 15.44 0.79 5.67
C ALA A 183 14.87 0.99 4.27
N LEU A 184 13.59 0.63 4.09
CA LEU A 184 12.85 1.03 2.90
C LEU A 184 12.62 2.55 2.93
N PHE A 185 12.85 3.24 1.82
CA PHE A 185 12.62 4.68 1.72
C PHE A 185 11.68 5.03 0.59
N ASN A 186 10.66 5.83 0.89
CA ASN A 186 9.70 6.33 -0.09
C ASN A 186 9.55 7.83 0.03
N ALA A 187 9.18 8.47 -1.08
CA ALA A 187 9.07 9.92 -1.13
C ALA A 187 7.80 10.33 -1.85
N VAL A 188 7.01 11.18 -1.21
CA VAL A 188 5.82 11.81 -1.78
C VAL A 188 6.18 13.26 -2.08
N LEU A 189 6.41 13.56 -3.36
CA LEU A 189 7.14 14.75 -3.81
C LEU A 189 6.35 15.59 -4.82
N SER A 190 6.63 16.89 -4.88
CA SER A 190 6.13 17.79 -5.92
C SER A 190 7.29 18.44 -6.68
N GLY A 191 7.21 18.47 -8.01
CA GLY A 191 8.18 19.21 -8.85
C GLY A 191 9.51 18.50 -9.09
N THR A 192 10.17 18.86 -10.18
CA THR A 192 11.39 18.19 -10.67
C THR A 192 12.59 18.37 -9.76
N ASN A 193 12.75 19.53 -9.12
CA ASN A 193 13.89 19.82 -8.24
C ASN A 193 13.82 19.00 -6.94
N THR A 194 12.61 18.86 -6.40
CA THR A 194 12.35 18.03 -5.22
C THR A 194 12.61 16.56 -5.54
N ILE A 195 12.14 16.08 -6.70
CA ILE A 195 12.48 14.74 -7.21
C ILE A 195 13.98 14.57 -7.39
N SER A 196 14.70 15.59 -7.87
CA SER A 196 16.16 15.54 -7.97
C SER A 196 16.86 15.45 -6.60
N SER A 197 16.22 15.88 -5.52
CA SER A 197 16.79 15.83 -4.17
C SER A 197 16.58 14.48 -3.49
N PHE A 198 15.38 13.89 -3.62
CA PHE A 198 15.02 12.69 -2.85
C PHE A 198 14.73 11.46 -3.71
N GLY A 199 14.45 11.64 -5.00
CA GLY A 199 13.98 10.56 -5.87
C GLY A 199 14.98 9.41 -5.99
N GLY A 200 16.27 9.73 -6.06
CA GLY A 200 17.34 8.73 -6.05
C GLY A 200 17.36 7.87 -4.79
N LEU A 201 17.11 8.46 -3.62
CA LEU A 201 17.01 7.72 -2.35
C LEU A 201 15.82 6.75 -2.40
N ALA A 202 14.66 7.20 -2.91
CA ALA A 202 13.49 6.33 -2.96
C ALA A 202 13.72 5.11 -3.85
N THR A 203 14.22 5.34 -5.07
CA THR A 203 14.50 4.25 -6.03
C THR A 203 15.69 3.38 -5.63
N GLY A 204 16.61 3.90 -4.80
CA GLY A 204 17.79 3.18 -4.33
C GLY A 204 17.51 2.25 -3.14
N HIS A 205 16.47 2.53 -2.36
CA HIS A 205 16.18 1.86 -1.09
C HIS A 205 14.81 1.18 -1.07
N GLY A 206 14.53 0.41 -2.14
CA GLY A 206 13.37 -0.49 -2.20
C GLY A 206 11.99 0.18 -2.22
N GLY A 207 11.93 1.48 -2.51
CA GLY A 207 10.68 2.23 -2.61
C GLY A 207 10.53 2.99 -3.92
N GLN A 208 9.56 3.91 -3.93
CA GLN A 208 9.26 4.71 -5.12
C GLN A 208 8.88 6.16 -4.79
N VAL A 209 8.82 6.96 -5.84
CA VAL A 209 8.37 8.35 -5.79
C VAL A 209 6.88 8.43 -6.12
N PHE A 210 6.12 9.05 -5.24
CA PHE A 210 4.70 9.34 -5.42
C PHE A 210 4.48 10.83 -5.67
N ALA A 211 3.49 11.17 -6.48
CA ALA A 211 3.14 12.57 -6.74
C ALA A 211 2.34 13.16 -5.58
N LEU A 212 2.89 14.18 -4.92
CA LEU A 212 2.25 14.89 -3.81
C LEU A 212 0.90 15.51 -4.16
N SER A 213 0.66 15.80 -5.45
CA SER A 213 -0.62 16.28 -5.96
C SER A 213 -1.79 15.32 -5.65
N GLY A 214 -1.53 14.04 -5.39
CA GLY A 214 -2.55 13.09 -4.94
C GLY A 214 -3.11 13.41 -3.54
N LEU A 215 -2.29 14.03 -2.67
CA LEU A 215 -2.71 14.53 -1.36
C LEU A 215 -2.93 16.04 -1.35
N ASN A 216 -2.37 16.80 -2.28
CA ASN A 216 -2.53 18.25 -2.35
C ASN A 216 -3.74 18.66 -3.20
N THR A 217 -4.93 18.24 -2.77
CA THR A 217 -6.19 18.51 -3.48
C THR A 217 -7.39 18.45 -2.52
N SER A 218 -8.47 19.16 -2.86
CA SER A 218 -9.75 19.06 -2.16
C SER A 218 -10.65 17.94 -2.70
N ASN A 219 -10.32 17.37 -3.86
CA ASN A 219 -11.09 16.29 -4.47
C ASN A 219 -10.83 14.96 -3.74
N GLN A 220 -11.78 14.53 -2.91
CA GLN A 220 -11.63 13.33 -2.08
C GLN A 220 -11.48 12.06 -2.90
N THR A 221 -12.07 11.95 -4.09
CA THR A 221 -11.86 10.78 -4.96
C THR A 221 -10.40 10.67 -5.42
N VAL A 222 -9.73 11.80 -5.67
CA VAL A 222 -8.30 11.79 -6.03
C VAL A 222 -7.46 11.35 -4.82
N VAL A 223 -7.80 11.85 -3.62
CA VAL A 223 -7.12 11.48 -2.37
C VAL A 223 -7.30 9.99 -2.06
N GLU A 224 -8.52 9.48 -2.15
CA GLU A 224 -8.84 8.07 -1.89
C GLU A 224 -8.13 7.14 -2.88
N ASN A 225 -8.14 7.47 -4.18
CA ASN A 225 -7.42 6.71 -5.19
C ASN A 225 -5.92 6.72 -4.94
N PHE A 226 -5.37 7.89 -4.59
CA PHE A 226 -3.96 8.03 -4.26
C PHE A 226 -3.60 7.19 -3.03
N VAL A 227 -4.33 7.31 -1.93
CA VAL A 227 -4.02 6.60 -0.68
C VAL A 227 -4.16 5.10 -0.87
N THR A 228 -5.13 4.64 -1.66
CA THR A 228 -5.30 3.23 -1.98
C THR A 228 -4.10 2.70 -2.74
N ALA A 229 -3.75 3.32 -3.87
CA ALA A 229 -2.59 2.91 -4.67
C ALA A 229 -1.27 3.04 -3.90
N PHE A 230 -1.16 4.05 -3.05
CA PHE A 230 -0.02 4.24 -2.18
C PHE A 230 0.12 3.08 -1.18
N ALA A 231 -0.95 2.75 -0.45
CA ALA A 231 -0.93 1.66 0.51
C ALA A 231 -0.69 0.29 -0.14
N GLU A 232 -1.26 0.05 -1.33
CA GLU A 232 -1.03 -1.18 -2.11
C GLU A 232 0.44 -1.31 -2.53
N ALA A 233 1.06 -0.24 -3.04
CA ALA A 233 2.49 -0.25 -3.35
C ALA A 233 3.33 -0.51 -2.10
N LYS A 234 3.00 0.10 -0.97
CA LYS A 234 3.71 -0.12 0.30
C LYS A 234 3.58 -1.55 0.81
N LEU A 235 2.42 -2.17 0.61
CA LEU A 235 2.21 -3.59 0.89
C LEU A 235 3.09 -4.45 -0.01
N GLU A 236 3.10 -4.21 -1.32
CA GLU A 236 3.89 -4.96 -2.30
C GLU A 236 5.40 -4.83 -2.03
N GLU A 237 5.90 -3.63 -1.73
CA GLU A 237 7.29 -3.39 -1.34
C GLU A 237 7.69 -4.20 -0.11
N THR A 238 6.82 -4.24 0.91
CA THR A 238 7.06 -4.99 2.16
C THR A 238 7.08 -6.50 1.90
N LEU A 239 6.19 -7.01 1.06
CA LEU A 239 6.15 -8.42 0.67
C LEU A 239 7.40 -8.78 -0.16
N THR A 240 7.75 -7.94 -1.13
CA THR A 240 8.92 -8.13 -2.01
C THR A 240 10.21 -8.13 -1.21
N PHE A 241 10.34 -7.22 -0.24
CA PHE A 241 11.48 -7.19 0.67
C PHE A 241 11.68 -8.56 1.33
N CYS A 242 10.61 -9.19 1.82
CA CYS A 242 10.70 -10.51 2.45
C CYS A 242 10.92 -11.67 1.48
N GLN A 243 10.46 -11.56 0.24
CA GLN A 243 10.77 -12.55 -0.80
C GLN A 243 12.24 -12.52 -1.18
N LEU A 244 12.85 -11.33 -1.25
CA LEU A 244 14.26 -11.15 -1.56
C LEU A 244 15.17 -11.48 -0.36
N ASN A 245 14.66 -11.31 0.86
CA ASN A 245 15.41 -11.54 2.10
C ASN A 245 14.74 -12.60 2.99
N PRO A 246 14.60 -13.86 2.53
CA PRO A 246 13.81 -14.88 3.22
C PRO A 246 14.38 -15.28 4.59
N THR A 247 15.67 -15.01 4.83
CA THR A 247 16.34 -15.29 6.11
C THR A 247 16.38 -14.08 7.03
N ALA A 248 15.88 -12.91 6.64
CA ALA A 248 15.87 -11.73 7.49
C ALA A 248 14.93 -11.94 8.70
N PRO A 249 15.31 -11.53 9.93
CA PRO A 249 14.49 -11.75 11.13
C PRO A 249 13.03 -11.30 11.00
N GLN A 250 12.79 -10.22 10.28
CA GLN A 250 11.47 -9.65 9.99
C GLN A 250 10.61 -10.47 9.01
N CYS A 251 11.22 -11.44 8.33
CA CYS A 251 10.60 -12.31 7.33
C CYS A 251 10.54 -13.78 7.79
N GLN A 252 11.16 -14.11 8.91
CA GLN A 252 11.13 -15.44 9.50
C GLN A 252 9.79 -15.68 10.22
N GLY A 253 9.04 -16.70 9.77
CA GLY A 253 7.66 -16.98 10.20
C GLY A 253 6.64 -16.87 9.07
N ASN A 254 7.07 -16.41 7.89
CA ASN A 254 6.18 -15.99 6.82
C ASN A 254 6.21 -16.93 5.61
N THR A 255 5.41 -18.01 5.61
CA THR A 255 5.02 -18.69 4.35
C THR A 255 3.92 -17.88 3.63
N VAL A 256 4.31 -16.82 2.92
CA VAL A 256 3.36 -15.92 2.23
C VAL A 256 2.47 -16.78 1.34
N PRO A 257 1.14 -16.88 1.56
CA PRO A 257 0.27 -17.43 0.54
C PRO A 257 0.50 -16.57 -0.70
N GLU A 258 0.80 -17.20 -1.84
CA GLU A 258 0.93 -16.45 -3.09
C GLU A 258 -0.19 -15.42 -3.14
N PRO A 259 0.12 -14.12 -3.35
CA PRO A 259 -0.92 -13.12 -3.46
C PRO A 259 -1.97 -13.64 -4.44
N GLY A 260 -3.19 -13.16 -4.35
CA GLY A 260 -4.18 -13.32 -5.40
C GLY A 260 -3.74 -12.66 -6.72
N SER A 261 -2.55 -12.96 -7.25
CA SER A 261 -2.04 -12.66 -8.57
C SER A 261 -3.05 -13.09 -9.64
N MET A 262 -3.87 -14.11 -9.35
CA MET A 262 -5.02 -14.50 -10.19
C MET A 262 -6.21 -13.52 -10.11
N ALA A 263 -6.38 -12.77 -9.02
CA ALA A 263 -7.42 -11.75 -8.86
C ALA A 263 -7.00 -10.39 -9.45
N LEU A 264 -5.73 -9.98 -9.31
CA LEU A 264 -5.22 -8.73 -9.89
C LEU A 264 -5.06 -8.80 -11.42
N ILE A 265 -4.66 -9.95 -11.98
CA ILE A 265 -4.74 -10.18 -13.43
C ILE A 265 -6.21 -10.18 -13.92
N GLY A 266 -7.15 -10.59 -13.08
CA GLY A 266 -8.59 -10.56 -13.38
C GLY A 266 -9.17 -9.14 -13.49
N LEU A 267 -8.70 -8.19 -12.69
CA LEU A 267 -9.16 -6.80 -12.74
C LEU A 267 -8.52 -6.02 -13.91
N GLY A 268 -7.27 -6.32 -14.27
CA GLY A 268 -6.61 -5.71 -15.44
C GLY A 268 -7.23 -6.10 -16.79
N LEU A 269 -7.80 -7.31 -16.90
CA LEU A 269 -8.42 -7.80 -18.15
C LEU A 269 -9.89 -7.40 -18.32
N LEU A 270 -10.62 -7.10 -17.24
CA LEU A 270 -12.00 -6.61 -17.33
C LEU A 270 -12.09 -5.15 -17.82
N GLY A 271 -11.06 -4.33 -17.57
CA GLY A 271 -10.96 -2.96 -18.11
C GLY A 271 -10.74 -2.91 -19.63
N MET A 272 -10.11 -3.92 -20.22
CA MET A 272 -9.81 -3.97 -21.65
C MET A 272 -10.93 -4.63 -22.49
N ALA A 273 -11.84 -5.38 -21.87
CA ALA A 273 -12.97 -6.02 -22.56
C ALA A 273 -14.18 -5.09 -22.75
N SER A 274 -14.33 -4.05 -21.92
CA SER A 274 -15.44 -3.09 -21.99
C SER A 274 -15.21 -1.97 -23.02
N LEU A 275 -13.96 -1.71 -23.42
CA LEU A 275 -13.63 -0.72 -24.46
C LEU A 275 -13.73 -1.26 -25.89
N ARG A 276 -13.92 -2.58 -26.08
CA ARG A 276 -13.96 -3.21 -27.41
C ARG A 276 -15.35 -3.34 -28.03
N ARG A 277 -16.42 -2.92 -27.34
CA ARG A 277 -17.81 -3.01 -27.87
C ARG A 277 -18.38 -1.73 -28.48
N LYS A 278 -17.65 -0.61 -28.51
CA LYS A 278 -18.18 0.67 -28.99
C LYS A 278 -17.69 1.16 -30.36
N PHE A 279 -17.01 0.31 -31.14
CA PHE A 279 -16.70 0.59 -32.54
C PHE A 279 -17.06 -0.60 -33.43
N LYS A 280 -18.36 -0.72 -33.77
CA LYS A 280 -18.80 -1.50 -34.91
C LYS A 280 -20.02 -0.85 -35.56
N GLY A 281 -19.76 -0.16 -36.66
CA GLY A 281 -20.63 -0.07 -37.84
C GLY A 281 -21.90 0.76 -37.71
N ASN A 282 -21.86 1.99 -38.22
CA ASN A 282 -23.03 2.56 -38.89
C ASN A 282 -22.59 2.98 -40.30
N ASN A 283 -22.68 2.03 -41.23
CA ASN A 283 -22.60 2.28 -42.67
C ASN A 283 -24.03 2.13 -43.23
N ASN A 284 -24.45 3.16 -43.97
CA ASN A 284 -25.44 3.22 -45.06
C ASN A 284 -26.11 4.61 -44.95
N ALA A 285 -26.22 5.46 -45.96
CA ALA A 285 -25.79 5.56 -47.35
C ALA A 285 -25.83 7.10 -47.64
N VAL A 286 -25.24 7.66 -48.69
CA VAL A 286 -25.90 7.86 -49.99
C VAL A 286 -24.88 8.45 -50.98
N LEU A 287 -25.08 8.00 -52.21
CA LEU A 287 -24.43 8.18 -53.51
C LEU A 287 -24.53 9.60 -54.11
N ALA A 288 -23.69 9.83 -55.14
CA ALA A 288 -23.70 10.84 -56.24
C ALA A 288 -22.63 11.93 -56.10
N VAL A 289 -21.49 11.88 -56.81
CA VAL A 289 -21.26 12.10 -58.26
C VAL A 289 -21.64 13.52 -58.70
N ALA A 290 -20.66 14.43 -58.68
CA ALA A 290 -20.14 15.23 -59.80
C ALA A 290 -19.10 16.21 -59.24
#